data_AF-A0A0C9VGC3-F1
#
_entry.id   AF-A0A0C9VGC3-F1
#
_cell.length_a   1.000
_cell.length_b   1.000
_cell.length_c   1.000
_cell.angle_alpha   90.00
_cell.angle_beta   90.00
_cell.angle_gamma   90.00
#
_symmetry.space_group_name_H-M   'P 1'
#
loop_
_entity.id
_entity.type
_entity.pdbx_description
1 polymer ?
#
loop_
_entity_poly.entity_id
_entity_poly.type
_entity_poly.pdbx_seq_one_letter_code
_entity_poly.pdbx_strand_id
1 'polypeptide(L)'
;RRSPSQMTAYIVLGFRSSSEANDTIQQGIDITYCSVHCHRLAQEPQHCLKCQKLTTHMVAECTSGKDVCGICGGEHWTRECTETNSHKWNCQNCRCNGHASWDRNCPAFQKKNDELQRLHYENDCKFFPITE
;
A
#
# COMPACT_ATOMS: atom_id res chain seq x y z
N ARG A 1 2.67 11.95 5.57
CA ARG A 1 3.50 12.41 6.71
C ARG A 1 3.11 11.56 7.91
N ARG A 2 4.05 11.06 8.72
CA ARG A 2 3.70 10.32 9.95
C ARG A 2 3.16 11.31 10.99
N SER A 3 2.17 10.89 11.78
CA SER A 3 1.69 11.71 12.89
C SER A 3 2.81 11.83 13.95
N PRO A 4 2.98 12.98 14.62
CA PRO A 4 3.86 13.09 15.79
C PRO A 4 3.51 12.08 16.89
N SER A 5 2.25 11.66 16.97
CA SER A 5 1.75 10.66 17.92
C SER A 5 1.84 9.21 17.41
N GLN A 6 2.44 8.95 16.25
CA GLN A 6 2.55 7.59 15.72
C GLN A 6 3.54 6.77 16.57
N MET A 7 3.02 5.78 17.30
CA MET A 7 3.83 4.90 18.16
C MET A 7 4.13 3.53 17.53
N THR A 8 3.44 3.19 16.44
CA THR A 8 3.57 1.89 15.76
C THR A 8 3.99 2.06 14.31
N ALA A 9 4.63 1.04 13.76
CA ALA A 9 4.98 0.96 12.35
C ALA A 9 4.75 -0.46 11.84
N TYR A 10 4.52 -0.57 10.53
CA TYR A 10 4.52 -1.85 9.84
C TYR A 10 5.90 -2.11 9.26
N ILE A 11 6.32 -3.37 9.31
CA ILE A 11 7.57 -3.85 8.73
C ILE A 11 7.20 -4.95 7.74
N VAL A 12 7.82 -4.91 6.56
CA VAL A 12 7.80 -6.03 5.61
C VAL A 12 9.13 -6.76 5.75
N LEU A 13 9.06 -8.05 6.08
CA LEU A 13 10.23 -8.91 6.26
C LEU A 13 10.39 -9.80 5.02
N GLY A 14 11.60 -9.84 4.47
CA GLY A 14 11.99 -10.79 3.43
C GLY A 14 12.73 -11.96 4.05
N PHE A 15 12.33 -13.19 3.69
CA PHE A 15 12.96 -14.44 4.13
C PHE A 15 13.66 -15.13 2.97
N ARG A 16 14.62 -16.02 3.27
CA ARG A 16 15.35 -16.77 2.23
C ARG A 16 14.58 -17.97 1.72
N SER A 17 13.66 -18.50 2.53
CA SER A 17 12.83 -19.64 2.17
C SER A 17 11.38 -19.45 2.61
N SER A 18 10.46 -20.17 1.95
CA SER A 18 9.05 -20.21 2.35
C SER A 18 8.86 -20.90 3.71
N SER A 19 9.72 -21.86 4.08
CA SER A 19 9.71 -22.51 5.39
C SER A 19 9.94 -21.50 6.52
N GLU A 20 11.01 -20.70 6.45
CA GLU A 20 11.32 -19.67 7.46
C GLU A 20 10.19 -18.63 7.59
N ALA A 21 9.62 -18.24 6.45
CA ALA A 21 8.49 -17.32 6.43
C ALA A 21 7.25 -17.93 7.10
N ASN A 22 6.96 -19.20 6.81
CA ASN A 22 5.81 -19.91 7.38
C ASN A 22 5.96 -20.15 8.89
N ASP A 23 7.16 -20.51 9.35
CA ASP A 23 7.47 -20.63 10.77
C ASP A 23 7.23 -19.29 11.49
N THR A 24 7.66 -18.19 10.89
CA THR A 24 7.44 -16.84 11.43
C THR A 24 5.96 -16.45 11.42
N ILE A 25 5.20 -16.81 10.37
CA ILE A 25 3.74 -16.59 10.34
C ILE A 25 3.03 -17.40 11.42
N GLN A 26 3.50 -18.62 11.70
CA GLN A 26 2.89 -19.51 12.68
C GLN A 26 3.22 -19.13 14.12
N GLN A 27 4.48 -18.80 14.40
CA GLN A 27 5.00 -18.60 15.75
C GLN A 27 5.06 -17.11 16.15
N GLY A 28 5.05 -16.20 15.17
CA GLY A 28 5.39 -14.80 15.37
C GLY A 28 6.90 -14.57 15.41
N ILE A 29 7.30 -13.34 15.68
CA ILE A 29 8.70 -12.95 15.82
C ILE A 29 8.86 -11.94 16.95
N ASP A 30 9.95 -12.05 17.70
CA ASP A 30 10.37 -11.04 18.66
C ASP A 30 11.29 -10.03 17.97
N ILE A 31 10.84 -8.79 17.86
CA ILE A 31 11.66 -7.68 17.37
C ILE A 31 12.01 -6.81 18.56
N THR A 32 13.28 -6.83 18.96
CA THR A 32 13.77 -6.16 20.18
C THR A 32 13.03 -6.66 21.43
N TYR A 33 12.12 -5.87 21.99
CA TYR A 33 11.33 -6.19 23.19
C TYR A 33 9.85 -6.33 22.87
N CYS A 34 9.48 -6.56 21.61
CA CYS A 34 8.10 -6.66 21.17
C CYS A 34 7.87 -7.94 20.37
N SER A 35 7.03 -8.83 20.92
CA SER A 35 6.49 -9.98 20.20
C SER A 35 5.39 -9.51 19.25
N VAL A 36 5.52 -9.84 17.96
CA VAL A 36 4.57 -9.44 16.92
C VAL A 36 4.08 -10.64 16.13
N HIS A 37 2.79 -10.65 15.83
CA HIS A 37 2.21 -11.62 14.90
C HIS A 37 2.48 -11.19 13.46
N CYS A 38 2.98 -12.12 12.66
CA CYS A 38 3.22 -11.93 11.25
C CYS A 38 2.08 -12.54 10.42
N HIS A 39 1.85 -11.94 9.26
CA HIS A 39 0.96 -12.47 8.25
C HIS A 39 1.68 -12.37 6.91
N ARG A 40 1.30 -13.25 5.98
CA ARG A 40 1.79 -13.15 4.61
C ARG A 40 1.35 -11.83 3.99
N LEU A 41 2.28 -11.14 3.34
CA LEU A 41 1.98 -9.88 2.66
C LEU A 41 1.08 -10.16 1.45
N ALA A 42 -0.15 -9.66 1.48
CA ALA A 42 -1.06 -9.74 0.34
C ALA A 42 -0.62 -8.77 -0.76
N GLN A 43 -0.76 -9.19 -2.01
CA GLN A 43 -0.56 -8.29 -3.14
C GLN A 43 -1.72 -7.27 -3.19
N GLU A 44 -1.39 -5.99 -3.20
CA GLU A 44 -2.35 -4.88 -3.29
C GLU A 44 -2.19 -4.10 -4.61
N PRO A 45 -3.25 -3.41 -5.08
CA PRO A 45 -3.16 -2.48 -6.20
C PRO A 45 -2.09 -1.40 -5.96
N GLN A 46 -1.11 -1.33 -6.83
CA GLN A 46 -0.12 -0.26 -6.83
C GLN A 46 -0.67 0.98 -7.57
N HIS A 47 -0.16 2.16 -7.23
CA HIS A 47 -0.44 3.39 -7.97
C HIS A 47 0.85 4.04 -8.44
N CYS A 48 0.79 4.68 -9.60
CA CYS A 48 1.91 5.46 -10.10
C CYS A 48 2.15 6.68 -9.21
N LEU A 49 3.34 6.82 -8.63
CA LEU A 49 3.65 7.96 -7.74
C LEU A 49 3.74 9.31 -8.45
N LYS A 50 3.74 9.32 -9.80
CA LYS A 50 3.71 10.54 -10.63
C LYS A 50 2.30 10.99 -10.97
N CYS A 51 1.45 10.11 -11.49
CA CYS A 51 0.09 10.49 -11.92
C CYS A 51 -1.04 9.96 -11.02
N GLN A 52 -0.71 9.24 -9.95
CA GLN A 52 -1.62 8.64 -8.96
C GLN A 52 -2.59 7.57 -9.49
N LYS A 53 -2.53 7.20 -10.78
CA LYS A 53 -3.40 6.19 -11.37
C LYS A 53 -3.08 4.79 -10.84
N LEU A 54 -4.14 4.04 -10.49
CA LEU A 54 -4.05 2.65 -10.05
C LEU A 54 -3.71 1.68 -11.21
N THR A 55 -2.81 0.74 -10.93
CA THR A 55 -2.52 -0.52 -11.65
C THR A 55 -2.35 -0.39 -13.18
N THR A 56 -1.98 0.79 -13.68
CA THR A 56 -1.81 1.02 -15.11
C THR A 56 -0.34 0.93 -15.53
N HIS A 57 0.55 1.47 -14.71
CA HIS A 57 1.99 1.55 -14.96
C HIS A 57 2.71 1.98 -13.68
N MET A 58 4.02 1.79 -13.65
CA MET A 58 4.89 2.30 -12.58
C MET A 58 5.48 3.66 -12.94
N VAL A 59 6.03 4.38 -11.95
CA VAL A 59 6.61 5.72 -12.15
C VAL A 59 7.65 5.77 -13.27
N ALA A 60 8.44 4.70 -13.43
CA ALA A 60 9.47 4.56 -14.47
C ALA A 60 8.90 4.55 -15.90
N GLU A 61 7.65 4.11 -16.06
CA GLU A 61 6.94 3.99 -17.34
C GLU A 61 5.94 5.14 -17.56
N CYS A 62 5.89 6.10 -16.63
CA CYS A 62 4.89 7.15 -16.66
C CYS A 62 5.21 8.20 -17.73
N THR A 63 4.34 8.30 -18.74
CA THR A 63 4.41 9.31 -19.80
C THR A 63 3.75 10.64 -19.45
N SER A 64 3.21 10.79 -18.23
CA SER A 64 2.60 12.05 -17.79
C SER A 64 3.63 13.18 -17.81
N GLY A 65 3.29 14.31 -18.44
CA GLY A 65 4.12 15.53 -18.42
C GLY A 65 4.07 16.28 -17.10
N LYS A 66 3.20 15.87 -16.16
CA LYS A 66 3.00 16.54 -14.88
C LYS A 66 2.99 15.56 -13.72
N ASP A 67 3.44 16.02 -12.56
CA ASP A 67 3.27 15.37 -11.28
C ASP A 67 1.90 15.72 -10.69
N VAL A 68 1.25 14.73 -10.12
CA VAL A 68 -0.03 14.85 -9.44
C VAL A 68 0.15 14.46 -7.99
N CYS A 69 -0.24 15.36 -7.10
CA CYS A 69 -0.13 15.16 -5.68
C CYS A 69 -1.13 14.11 -5.19
N GLY A 70 -0.62 13.07 -4.53
CA GLY A 70 -1.45 12.02 -3.94
C GLY A 70 -2.29 12.50 -2.74
N ILE A 71 -2.01 13.66 -2.15
CA ILE A 71 -2.79 14.21 -1.02
C ILE A 71 -3.97 15.02 -1.52
N CYS A 72 -3.71 16.10 -2.24
CA CYS A 72 -4.72 17.10 -2.61
C CYS A 72 -5.08 17.11 -4.10
N GLY A 73 -4.44 16.25 -4.92
CA GLY A 73 -4.74 16.17 -6.35
C GLY A 73 -4.17 17.30 -7.22
N GLY A 74 -3.40 18.23 -6.64
CA GLY A 74 -2.80 19.36 -7.37
C GLY A 74 -1.60 18.97 -8.25
N GLU A 75 -1.20 19.88 -9.15
CA GLU A 75 -0.07 19.70 -10.07
C GLU A 75 1.28 19.99 -9.40
N HIS A 76 1.69 19.14 -8.47
CA HIS A 76 3.01 19.18 -7.81
C HIS A 76 3.38 17.80 -7.27
N TRP A 77 4.65 17.63 -6.91
CA TRP A 77 5.09 16.38 -6.32
C TRP A 77 4.55 16.22 -4.90
N THR A 78 4.02 15.04 -4.57
CA THR A 78 3.39 14.76 -3.25
C THR A 78 4.28 15.15 -2.06
N ARG A 79 5.60 15.04 -2.20
CA ARG A 79 6.55 15.39 -1.12
C ARG A 79 6.59 16.90 -0.82
N GLU A 80 6.21 17.74 -1.78
CA GLU A 80 6.17 19.20 -1.68
C GLU A 80 4.81 19.71 -1.19
N CYS A 81 3.83 18.82 -1.03
CA CYS A 81 2.49 19.19 -0.61
C CYS A 81 2.49 19.72 0.83
N THR A 82 1.98 20.93 1.01
CA THR A 82 1.80 21.58 2.32
C THR A 82 0.39 21.44 2.89
N GLU A 83 -0.51 20.74 2.18
CA GLU A 83 -1.90 20.61 2.61
C GLU A 83 -2.05 19.65 3.80
N THR A 84 -2.45 20.19 4.95
CA THR A 84 -2.65 19.44 6.19
C THR A 84 -4.13 19.24 6.53
N ASN A 85 -5.04 19.95 5.87
CA ASN A 85 -6.47 19.82 6.10
C ASN A 85 -7.03 18.62 5.32
N SER A 86 -7.45 17.59 6.05
CA SER A 86 -8.02 16.36 5.47
C SER A 86 -9.25 16.61 4.59
N HIS A 87 -10.03 17.67 4.84
CA HIS A 87 -11.18 18.03 3.99
C HIS A 87 -10.78 18.49 2.59
N LYS A 88 -9.54 18.97 2.43
CA LYS A 88 -8.98 19.37 1.13
C LYS A 88 -8.21 18.25 0.44
N TRP A 89 -8.10 17.09 1.07
CA TRP A 89 -7.52 15.93 0.42
C TRP A 89 -8.47 15.47 -0.68
N ASN A 90 -7.91 15.10 -1.82
CA ASN A 90 -8.66 14.73 -3.00
C ASN A 90 -7.99 13.52 -3.66
N CYS A 91 -8.76 12.46 -3.81
CA CYS A 91 -8.30 11.25 -4.47
C CYS A 91 -8.56 11.34 -5.97
N GLN A 92 -7.50 11.17 -6.77
CA GLN A 92 -7.58 11.23 -8.24
C GLN A 92 -8.27 10.03 -8.87
N ASN A 93 -8.30 8.90 -8.16
CA ASN A 93 -8.88 7.65 -8.67
C ASN A 93 -10.41 7.63 -8.54
N CYS A 94 -10.96 8.12 -7.42
CA CYS A 94 -12.42 8.18 -7.22
C CYS A 94 -13.01 9.59 -7.38
N ARG A 95 -12.16 10.63 -7.50
CA ARG A 95 -12.54 12.04 -7.61
C ARG A 95 -13.35 12.58 -6.43
N CYS A 96 -13.21 11.99 -5.26
CA CYS A 96 -13.86 12.44 -4.03
C CYS A 96 -12.88 13.17 -3.11
N ASN A 97 -13.40 14.14 -2.35
CA ASN A 97 -12.68 14.82 -1.28
C ASN A 97 -12.71 14.00 0.03
N GLY A 98 -11.82 14.34 0.96
CA GLY A 98 -11.77 13.79 2.32
C GLY A 98 -10.75 12.68 2.52
N HIS A 99 -10.09 12.20 1.46
CA HIS A 99 -9.01 11.22 1.55
C HIS A 99 -7.96 11.39 0.45
N ALA A 100 -6.76 10.86 0.72
CA ALA A 100 -5.64 10.84 -0.22
C ALA A 100 -5.76 9.67 -1.20
N SER A 101 -5.03 9.73 -2.32
CA SER A 101 -5.05 8.72 -3.39
C SER A 101 -4.55 7.33 -2.98
N TRP A 102 -3.84 7.22 -1.86
CA TRP A 102 -3.35 5.96 -1.27
C TRP A 102 -4.24 5.40 -0.16
N ASP A 103 -5.40 6.01 0.11
CA ASP A 103 -6.31 5.51 1.14
C ASP A 103 -6.91 4.15 0.71
N ARG A 104 -6.76 3.13 1.57
CA ARG A 104 -7.31 1.79 1.34
C ARG A 104 -8.82 1.73 1.43
N ASN A 105 -9.45 2.73 2.05
CA ASN A 105 -10.90 2.90 2.08
C ASN A 105 -11.43 3.64 0.84
N CYS A 106 -10.57 4.01 -0.11
CA CYS A 106 -11.00 4.60 -1.37
C CYS A 106 -11.86 3.58 -2.16
N PRO A 107 -13.07 3.94 -2.63
CA PRO A 107 -13.92 3.01 -3.40
C PRO A 107 -13.25 2.50 -4.68
N ALA A 108 -12.46 3.35 -5.34
CA ALA A 108 -11.71 2.95 -6.54
C ALA A 108 -10.58 1.96 -6.21
N PHE A 109 -9.92 2.13 -5.05
CA PHE A 109 -8.92 1.18 -4.56
C PHE A 109 -9.57 -0.16 -4.20
N GLN A 110 -10.65 -0.15 -3.41
CA GLN A 110 -11.35 -1.37 -3.00
C GLN A 110 -11.80 -2.19 -4.22
N LYS A 111 -12.43 -1.54 -5.20
CA LYS A 111 -12.84 -2.21 -6.45
C LYS A 111 -11.64 -2.87 -7.16
N LYS A 112 -10.52 -2.15 -7.28
CA LYS A 112 -9.30 -2.67 -7.91
C LYS A 112 -8.65 -3.78 -7.09
N ASN A 113 -8.73 -3.69 -5.78
CA ASN A 113 -8.22 -4.71 -4.87
C ASN A 113 -9.04 -5.98 -5.02
N ASP A 114 -10.37 -5.90 -5.02
CA ASP A 114 -11.24 -7.06 -5.22
C ASP A 114 -10.99 -7.75 -6.58
N GLU A 115 -10.81 -6.95 -7.65
CA GLU A 115 -10.41 -7.45 -8.97
C GLU A 115 -9.06 -8.20 -8.90
N LEU A 116 -8.08 -7.65 -8.18
CA LEU A 116 -6.77 -8.27 -8.01
C LEU A 116 -6.82 -9.56 -7.16
N GLN A 117 -7.55 -9.54 -6.04
CA GLN A 117 -7.68 -10.72 -5.16
C GLN A 117 -8.31 -11.90 -5.90
N ARG A 118 -9.30 -11.66 -6.78
CA ARG A 118 -9.91 -12.71 -7.61
C ARG A 118 -8.93 -13.36 -8.59
N LEU A 119 -7.92 -12.63 -9.05
CA LEU A 119 -6.90 -13.15 -9.96
C LEU A 119 -5.77 -13.85 -9.21
N HIS A 120 -5.51 -13.44 -7.97
CA HIS A 120 -4.44 -13.96 -7.13
C HIS A 120 -5.01 -14.72 -5.94
N TYR A 121 -5.60 -15.90 -6.18
CA TYR A 121 -6.11 -16.80 -5.14
C TYR A 121 -5.06 -17.08 -4.06
N GLU A 122 -3.78 -17.00 -4.43
CA GLU A 122 -2.69 -17.15 -3.51
C GLU A 122 -2.87 -16.22 -2.33
N ASN A 123 -3.33 -14.97 -2.47
CA ASN A 123 -3.51 -14.02 -1.37
C ASN A 123 -4.42 -14.51 -0.23
N ASP A 124 -5.34 -15.44 -0.51
CA ASP A 124 -6.20 -16.07 0.50
C ASP A 124 -5.47 -17.14 1.34
N CYS A 125 -4.30 -17.59 0.88
CA CYS A 125 -3.50 -18.56 1.61
C CYS A 125 -2.80 -17.93 2.82
N LYS A 126 -2.91 -18.59 3.97
CA LYS A 126 -2.19 -18.17 5.18
C LYS A 126 -0.67 -18.31 5.04
N PHE A 127 -0.22 -19.35 4.35
CA PHE A 127 1.18 -19.74 4.23
C PHE A 127 1.66 -19.64 2.78
N PHE A 128 2.97 -19.49 2.62
CA PHE A 128 3.63 -19.63 1.33
C PHE A 128 3.70 -21.11 0.93
N PRO A 129 3.60 -21.44 -0.37
CA PRO A 129 3.78 -22.80 -0.84
C PRO A 129 5.21 -23.28 -0.53
N ILE A 130 5.31 -24.50 0.00
CA ILE A 130 6.59 -25.18 0.20
C ILE A 130 6.80 -26.01 -1.06
N THR A 131 7.69 -25.56 -1.94
CA THR A 131 8.18 -26.40 -3.03
C THR A 131 9.29 -27.29 -2.46
N GLU A 132 9.08 -28.60 -2.52
CA GLU A 132 10.10 -29.61 -2.19
C GLU A 132 11.34 -29.52 -3.11
#